data_AF-T1F3R5-F1
#
_entry.id   AF-T1F3R5-F1
#
_cell.length_a   1.000
_cell.length_b   1.000
_cell.length_c   1.000
_cell.angle_alpha   90.00
_cell.angle_beta   90.00
_cell.angle_gamma   90.00
#
_symmetry.space_group_name_H-M   'P 1'
#
loop_
_entity.id
_entity.type
_entity.pdbx_description
1 polymer ?
#
loop_
_entity_poly.entity_id
_entity_poly.type
_entity_poly.pdbx_seq_one_letter_code
_entity_poly.pdbx_strand_id
1 'polypeptide(L)'
;MSKAHDWKDEERQKIDVLEVWKQVQRTIANEKKEKIVTRNSRWKTIRIFVSSTFKDFHTERDVLVKEVFPDLRQWCQRRDLNLVECDLRWGVPQETPYCVTLEICLEEIRRCERENTWPYFLNMTSKRIGFIPLKDELPDELINKFDLVLGLSIAEMEIVEAAYRKGNPNSLFMYRDESFIESITDEKIRKEFVDELNPIANKKLKILKEKIEARFSVLEFFKKRIDEDYPLANNERMNKMDEDLNQHDAFMQSRANLVLGRQDTLKKIMTYLESDRQSQSMILVGDSGSGKSSIMAKLVYDLLDKIK
;
A
#
# COMPACT_ATOMS: atom_id res chain seq x y z
N MET A 1 -23.53 3.62 -7.95
CA MET A 1 -23.47 3.32 -9.40
C MET A 1 -22.06 3.61 -9.89
N SER A 2 -21.25 2.55 -10.07
CA SER A 2 -19.84 2.71 -10.45
C SER A 2 -19.76 3.20 -11.90
N LYS A 3 -19.26 4.42 -12.12
CA LYS A 3 -18.83 4.94 -13.44
C LYS A 3 -17.55 4.23 -13.95
N ALA A 4 -17.17 3.11 -13.35
CA ALA A 4 -16.09 2.29 -13.86
C ALA A 4 -16.51 1.77 -15.23
N HIS A 5 -15.71 2.00 -16.27
CA HIS A 5 -15.80 1.41 -17.62
C HIS A 5 -16.51 2.22 -18.70
N ASP A 6 -17.03 3.42 -18.46
CA ASP A 6 -17.56 4.22 -19.58
C ASP A 6 -16.41 4.94 -20.32
N TRP A 7 -15.59 4.14 -21.00
CA TRP A 7 -14.65 4.61 -22.02
C TRP A 7 -15.37 5.27 -23.20
N LYS A 8 -16.70 5.45 -23.16
CA LYS A 8 -17.46 6.31 -24.08
C LYS A 8 -17.16 7.79 -23.92
N ASP A 9 -16.46 8.18 -22.85
CA ASP A 9 -16.00 9.54 -22.65
C ASP A 9 -14.90 9.90 -23.67
N GLU A 10 -15.25 10.77 -24.62
CA GLU A 10 -14.34 11.21 -25.68
C GLU A 10 -13.09 11.92 -25.16
N GLU A 11 -13.16 12.56 -23.99
CA GLU A 11 -12.02 13.29 -23.43
C GLU A 11 -10.90 12.33 -23.02
N ARG A 12 -11.27 11.20 -22.38
CA ARG A 12 -10.31 10.14 -22.03
C ARG A 12 -9.67 9.49 -23.25
N GLN A 13 -10.41 9.37 -24.35
CA GLN A 13 -9.89 8.77 -25.59
C GLN A 13 -8.89 9.69 -26.32
N LYS A 14 -9.01 11.02 -26.15
CA LYS A 14 -8.17 12.04 -26.80
C LYS A 14 -6.85 12.30 -26.07
N ILE A 15 -6.58 11.61 -24.95
CA ILE A 15 -5.35 11.78 -24.17
C ILE A 15 -4.12 11.44 -25.01
N ASP A 16 -3.23 12.41 -25.22
CA ASP A 16 -1.92 12.17 -25.80
C ASP A 16 -0.96 11.59 -24.76
N VAL A 17 -0.85 10.26 -24.76
CA VAL A 17 0.03 9.51 -23.87
C VAL A 17 1.48 10.00 -23.91
N LEU A 18 2.00 10.43 -25.06
CA LEU A 18 3.39 10.88 -25.16
C LEU A 18 3.57 12.22 -24.45
N GLU A 19 2.64 13.15 -24.65
CA GLU A 19 2.70 14.46 -23.98
C GLU A 19 2.52 14.32 -22.46
N VAL A 20 1.63 13.45 -22.01
CA VAL A 20 1.47 13.12 -20.58
C VAL A 20 2.81 12.64 -20.00
N TRP A 21 3.50 11.70 -20.63
CA TRP A 21 4.79 11.21 -20.12
C TRP A 21 5.92 12.24 -20.21
N LYS A 22 5.89 13.18 -21.18
CA LYS A 22 6.80 14.34 -21.17
C LYS A 22 6.53 15.24 -19.97
N GLN A 23 5.28 15.45 -19.58
CA GLN A 23 4.94 16.22 -18.37
C GLN A 23 5.45 15.50 -17.13
N VAL A 24 5.26 14.17 -17.02
CA VAL A 24 5.82 13.36 -15.93
C VAL A 24 7.34 13.53 -15.84
N GLN A 25 8.06 13.50 -16.96
CA GLN A 25 9.52 13.71 -16.99
C GLN A 25 9.94 15.07 -16.44
N ARG A 26 9.13 16.12 -16.64
CA ARG A 26 9.40 17.46 -16.04
C ARG A 26 9.24 17.48 -14.52
N THR A 27 8.53 16.49 -13.95
CA THR A 27 8.34 16.36 -12.49
C THR A 27 9.44 15.53 -11.80
N ILE A 28 10.42 15.02 -12.55
CA ILE A 28 11.55 14.27 -11.97
C ILE A 28 12.41 15.23 -11.15
N ALA A 29 12.48 14.99 -9.83
CA ALA A 29 13.33 15.74 -8.93
C ALA A 29 14.75 15.15 -8.95
N ASN A 30 15.77 16.00 -9.07
CA ASN A 30 17.16 15.61 -8.83
C ASN A 30 17.44 15.61 -7.32
N GLU A 31 16.81 14.72 -6.57
CA GLU A 31 17.05 14.59 -5.13
C GLU A 31 17.79 13.29 -4.83
N LYS A 32 19.00 13.40 -4.26
CA LYS A 32 19.62 12.30 -3.53
C LYS A 32 19.05 12.31 -2.11
N LYS A 33 18.17 11.36 -1.78
CA LYS A 33 17.71 11.20 -0.39
C LYS A 33 18.90 10.82 0.50
N GLU A 34 19.13 11.63 1.54
CA GLU A 34 20.07 11.31 2.61
C GLU A 34 19.59 10.05 3.36
N LYS A 35 20.54 9.24 3.84
CA LYS A 35 20.21 8.09 4.70
C LYS A 35 19.39 8.59 5.88
N ILE A 36 18.26 7.93 6.15
CA ILE A 36 17.44 8.26 7.32
C ILE A 36 18.33 8.19 8.56
N VAL A 37 18.39 9.31 9.30
CA VAL A 37 18.95 9.36 10.65
C VAL A 37 18.10 8.42 11.50
N THR A 38 18.63 7.22 11.73
CA THR A 38 17.98 6.20 12.53
C THR A 38 17.74 6.75 13.92
N ARG A 39 16.47 6.97 14.29
CA ARG A 39 16.10 7.08 15.70
C ARG A 39 16.56 5.80 16.39
N ASN A 40 17.15 5.92 17.58
CA ASN A 40 17.65 4.81 18.41
C ASN A 40 16.49 3.93 18.95
N SER A 41 15.72 3.34 18.04
CA SER A 41 14.75 2.28 18.32
C SER A 41 15.38 0.96 17.91
N ARG A 42 15.27 -0.05 18.79
CA ARG A 42 15.84 -1.39 18.58
C ARG A 42 15.15 -2.13 17.41
N TRP A 43 13.87 -1.86 17.16
CA TRP A 43 13.14 -2.31 15.96
C TRP A 43 12.96 -1.19 14.95
N LYS A 44 13.02 -1.56 13.67
CA LYS A 44 12.67 -0.67 12.57
C LYS A 44 11.47 -1.22 11.81
N THR A 45 10.49 -0.37 11.54
CA THR A 45 9.33 -0.72 10.73
C THR A 45 9.65 -0.54 9.26
N ILE A 46 9.40 -1.59 8.48
CA ILE A 46 9.52 -1.61 7.03
C ILE A 46 8.12 -1.69 6.43
N ARG A 47 7.82 -0.81 5.48
CA ARG A 47 6.54 -0.84 4.75
C ARG A 47 6.70 -1.24 3.29
N ILE A 48 5.87 -2.19 2.83
CA ILE A 48 5.75 -2.58 1.42
C ILE A 48 4.39 -2.15 0.90
N PHE A 49 4.36 -1.27 -0.10
CA PHE A 49 3.14 -0.86 -0.79
C PHE A 49 2.88 -1.73 -2.01
N VAL A 50 1.65 -2.24 -2.14
CA VAL A 50 1.23 -3.10 -3.25
C VAL A 50 0.28 -2.35 -4.19
N SER A 51 0.78 -1.99 -5.37
CA SER A 51 0.04 -1.36 -6.45
C SER A 51 -0.36 -2.39 -7.51
N SER A 52 -1.64 -2.41 -7.88
CA SER A 52 -2.14 -3.06 -9.10
C SER A 52 -3.57 -2.59 -9.33
N THR A 53 -4.12 -2.83 -10.53
CA THR A 53 -5.55 -2.55 -10.73
C THR A 53 -6.42 -3.46 -9.86
N PHE A 54 -7.68 -3.07 -9.67
CA PHE A 54 -8.53 -3.67 -8.64
C PHE A 54 -8.95 -5.12 -8.95
N LYS A 55 -9.29 -5.44 -10.21
CA LYS A 55 -9.99 -6.69 -10.57
C LYS A 55 -9.08 -7.84 -11.03
N ASP A 56 -7.93 -7.52 -11.59
CA ASP A 56 -7.13 -8.41 -12.43
C ASP A 56 -6.02 -9.18 -11.69
N PHE A 57 -5.87 -8.99 -10.38
CA PHE A 57 -4.81 -9.62 -9.56
C PHE A 57 -5.32 -10.15 -8.21
N HIS A 58 -6.59 -10.59 -8.13
CA HIS A 58 -7.15 -11.10 -6.88
C HIS A 58 -6.40 -12.33 -6.35
N THR A 59 -6.12 -13.31 -7.23
CA THR A 59 -5.44 -14.56 -6.86
C THR A 59 -3.99 -14.31 -6.45
N GLU A 60 -3.26 -13.49 -7.22
CA GLU A 60 -1.87 -13.16 -6.93
C GLU A 60 -1.74 -12.40 -5.60
N ARG A 61 -2.63 -11.43 -5.34
CA ARG A 61 -2.69 -10.74 -4.04
C ARG A 61 -3.02 -11.70 -2.89
N ASP A 62 -3.91 -12.65 -3.11
CA ASP A 62 -4.22 -13.68 -2.11
C ASP A 62 -2.99 -14.53 -1.77
N VAL A 63 -2.20 -14.93 -2.76
CA VAL A 63 -0.92 -15.64 -2.55
C VAL A 63 0.09 -14.76 -1.82
N LEU A 64 0.17 -13.46 -2.18
CA LEU A 64 1.04 -12.52 -1.45
C LEU A 64 0.70 -12.49 0.04
N VAL A 65 -0.59 -12.37 0.39
CA VAL A 65 -1.05 -12.27 1.79
C VAL A 65 -0.94 -13.62 2.52
N LYS A 66 -1.22 -14.73 1.86
CA LYS A 66 -1.29 -16.06 2.50
C LYS A 66 0.05 -16.77 2.59
N GLU A 67 0.98 -16.48 1.69
CA GLU A 67 2.24 -17.22 1.57
C GLU A 67 3.47 -16.29 1.61
N VAL A 68 3.55 -15.30 0.71
CA VAL A 68 4.78 -14.51 0.52
C VAL A 68 5.07 -13.56 1.70
N PHE A 69 4.10 -12.75 2.12
CA PHE A 69 4.27 -11.80 3.22
C PHE A 69 4.42 -12.47 4.58
N PRO A 70 3.74 -13.59 4.91
CA PRO A 70 4.05 -14.36 6.10
C PRO A 70 5.51 -14.83 6.18
N ASP A 71 6.05 -15.36 5.08
CA ASP A 71 7.45 -15.79 5.02
C ASP A 71 8.43 -14.63 5.12
N LEU A 72 8.13 -13.52 4.44
CA LEU A 72 8.94 -12.31 4.52
C LEU A 72 8.90 -11.70 5.92
N ARG A 73 7.74 -11.69 6.58
CA ARG A 73 7.58 -11.19 7.95
C ARG A 73 8.42 -12.01 8.94
N GLN A 74 8.35 -13.33 8.88
CA GLN A 74 9.18 -14.20 9.72
C GLN A 74 10.67 -13.96 9.50
N TRP A 75 11.06 -13.74 8.24
CA TRP A 75 12.43 -13.41 7.90
C TRP A 75 12.86 -12.03 8.43
N CYS A 76 12.02 -11.00 8.33
CA CYS A 76 12.26 -9.67 8.90
C CYS A 76 12.33 -9.69 10.43
N GLN A 77 11.45 -10.45 11.10
CA GLN A 77 11.41 -10.57 12.56
C GLN A 77 12.72 -11.13 13.12
N ARG A 78 13.35 -12.08 12.44
CA ARG A 78 14.67 -12.62 12.82
C ARG A 78 15.80 -11.58 12.75
N ARG A 79 15.54 -10.40 12.22
CA ARG A 79 16.47 -9.28 12.01
C ARG A 79 16.03 -8.02 12.76
N ASP A 80 15.10 -8.15 13.71
CA ASP A 80 14.50 -7.05 14.47
C ASP A 80 13.83 -6.00 13.57
N LEU A 81 13.22 -6.46 12.46
CA LEU A 81 12.48 -5.63 11.52
C LEU A 81 10.99 -5.99 11.56
N ASN A 82 10.13 -4.98 11.73
CA ASN A 82 8.69 -5.16 11.67
C ASN A 82 8.20 -4.88 10.25
N LEU A 83 7.62 -5.88 9.60
CA LEU A 83 7.06 -5.73 8.26
C LEU A 83 5.59 -5.27 8.34
N VAL A 84 5.25 -4.25 7.56
CA VAL A 84 3.87 -3.81 7.33
C VAL A 84 3.59 -3.83 5.83
N GLU A 85 2.66 -4.67 5.42
CA GLU A 85 2.14 -4.76 4.07
C GLU A 85 0.95 -3.81 3.89
N CYS A 86 1.09 -2.90 2.93
CA CYS A 86 0.06 -1.94 2.57
C CYS A 86 -0.64 -2.42 1.29
N ASP A 87 -1.55 -3.39 1.46
CA ASP A 87 -2.51 -3.81 0.44
C ASP A 87 -3.89 -3.20 0.75
N LEU A 88 -4.22 -2.13 0.03
CA LEU A 88 -5.44 -1.36 0.26
C LEU A 88 -6.70 -2.04 -0.29
N ARG A 89 -6.60 -3.21 -0.94
CA ARG A 89 -7.75 -4.00 -1.42
C ARG A 89 -8.74 -4.34 -0.29
N TRP A 90 -8.22 -4.63 0.90
CA TRP A 90 -9.04 -5.00 2.07
C TRP A 90 -9.39 -3.80 2.96
N GLY A 91 -8.67 -2.69 2.82
CA GLY A 91 -8.82 -1.49 3.65
C GLY A 91 -9.81 -0.45 3.09
N VAL A 92 -10.07 -0.47 1.77
CA VAL A 92 -10.92 0.51 1.09
C VAL A 92 -12.17 -0.17 0.55
N PRO A 93 -13.38 0.21 0.99
CA PRO A 93 -14.63 -0.32 0.44
C PRO A 93 -14.72 -0.10 -1.08
N GLN A 94 -15.23 -1.09 -1.84
CA GLN A 94 -15.34 -1.01 -3.31
C GLN A 94 -16.19 0.17 -3.82
N GLU A 95 -17.11 0.68 -2.99
CA GLU A 95 -17.96 1.82 -3.34
C GLU A 95 -17.30 3.18 -3.07
N THR A 96 -16.07 3.18 -2.56
CA THR A 96 -15.34 4.43 -2.25
C THR A 96 -15.08 5.20 -3.54
N PRO A 97 -15.34 6.51 -3.60
CA PRO A 97 -15.04 7.33 -4.77
C PRO A 97 -13.57 7.24 -5.16
N TYR A 98 -13.28 7.33 -6.46
CA TYR A 98 -11.92 7.21 -6.98
C TYR A 98 -10.96 8.27 -6.45
N CYS A 99 -11.42 9.52 -6.31
CA CYS A 99 -10.61 10.60 -5.75
C CYS A 99 -10.17 10.30 -4.31
N VAL A 100 -11.09 9.78 -3.48
CA VAL A 100 -10.80 9.37 -2.10
C VAL A 100 -9.86 8.17 -2.07
N THR A 101 -10.08 7.19 -2.94
CA THR A 101 -9.20 6.01 -3.05
C THR A 101 -7.78 6.41 -3.44
N LEU A 102 -7.65 7.30 -4.42
CA LEU A 102 -6.37 7.83 -4.88
C LEU A 102 -5.65 8.59 -3.75
N GLU A 103 -6.36 9.44 -3.01
CA GLU A 103 -5.77 10.16 -1.88
C GLU A 103 -5.22 9.20 -0.82
N ILE A 104 -5.99 8.18 -0.43
CA ILE A 104 -5.55 7.15 0.54
C ILE A 104 -4.29 6.42 0.03
N CYS A 105 -4.28 6.00 -1.25
CA CYS A 105 -3.13 5.33 -1.85
C CYS A 105 -1.86 6.20 -1.79
N LEU A 106 -1.95 7.45 -2.22
CA LEU A 106 -0.80 8.36 -2.29
C LEU A 106 -0.33 8.78 -0.90
N GLU A 107 -1.24 8.97 0.06
CA GLU A 107 -0.86 9.23 1.46
C GLU A 107 -0.12 8.05 2.09
N GLU A 108 -0.55 6.82 1.83
CA GLU A 108 0.13 5.63 2.33
C GLU A 108 1.50 5.43 1.66
N ILE A 109 1.65 5.76 0.37
CA ILE A 109 2.97 5.81 -0.30
C ILE A 109 3.88 6.83 0.40
N ARG A 110 3.39 8.05 0.66
CA ARG A 110 4.17 9.07 1.38
C ARG A 110 4.50 8.64 2.81
N ARG A 111 3.65 7.85 3.46
CA ARG A 111 3.95 7.25 4.75
C ARG A 111 5.08 6.22 4.65
N CYS A 112 5.05 5.36 3.64
CA CYS A 112 6.14 4.42 3.35
C CYS A 112 7.46 5.17 3.11
N GLU A 113 7.43 6.34 2.48
CA GLU A 113 8.62 7.17 2.30
C GLU A 113 9.17 7.81 3.58
N ARG A 114 8.30 8.13 4.54
CA ARG A 114 8.73 8.73 5.82
C ARG A 114 9.33 7.69 6.77
N GLU A 115 8.87 6.44 6.68
CA GLU A 115 9.27 5.35 7.58
C GLU A 115 10.42 4.49 7.02
N ASN A 116 10.65 4.47 5.69
CA ASN A 116 11.74 3.75 5.03
C ASN A 116 12.72 4.71 4.33
N THR A 117 14.00 4.34 4.20
CA THR A 117 14.98 5.10 3.39
C THR A 117 14.49 5.27 1.96
N TRP A 118 13.89 4.20 1.44
CA TRP A 118 13.19 4.14 0.16
C TRP A 118 11.94 3.27 0.35
N PRO A 119 10.75 3.68 -0.13
CA PRO A 119 9.55 2.88 0.04
C PRO A 119 9.70 1.58 -0.73
N TYR A 120 9.42 0.44 -0.10
CA TYR A 120 9.36 -0.82 -0.82
C TYR A 120 8.06 -0.85 -1.62
N PHE A 121 8.17 -0.97 -2.93
CA PHE A 121 7.05 -0.83 -3.84
C PHE A 121 6.95 -2.07 -4.72
N LEU A 122 5.79 -2.70 -4.72
CA LEU A 122 5.44 -3.79 -5.63
C LEU A 122 4.34 -3.30 -6.55
N ASN A 123 4.62 -3.23 -7.85
CA ASN A 123 3.60 -3.01 -8.86
C ASN A 123 3.35 -4.28 -9.67
N MET A 124 2.08 -4.64 -9.84
CA MET A 124 1.63 -5.69 -10.76
C MET A 124 0.75 -5.05 -11.84
N THR A 125 1.12 -5.27 -13.11
CA THR A 125 0.43 -4.67 -14.27
C THR A 125 -0.01 -5.75 -15.25
N SER A 126 -1.27 -5.67 -15.71
CA SER A 126 -1.82 -6.55 -16.76
C SER A 126 -2.12 -5.77 -18.04
N LYS A 127 -2.97 -6.28 -18.94
CA LYS A 127 -3.52 -5.51 -20.07
C LYS A 127 -4.63 -4.53 -19.67
N ARG A 128 -4.92 -4.44 -18.37
CA ARG A 128 -5.82 -3.47 -17.76
C ARG A 128 -5.01 -2.30 -17.20
N ILE A 129 -5.43 -1.09 -17.58
CA ILE A 129 -4.86 0.16 -17.08
C ILE A 129 -5.68 0.69 -15.90
N GLY A 130 -6.98 0.39 -15.91
CA GLY A 130 -7.89 0.89 -14.89
C GLY A 130 -8.34 2.33 -15.15
N PHE A 131 -8.74 3.02 -14.09
CA PHE A 131 -9.43 4.30 -14.19
C PHE A 131 -8.47 5.47 -14.39
N ILE A 132 -8.77 6.33 -15.36
CA ILE A 132 -8.10 7.61 -15.60
C ILE A 132 -9.05 8.72 -15.14
N PRO A 133 -8.76 9.41 -14.02
CA PRO A 133 -9.56 10.54 -13.58
C PRO A 133 -9.40 11.73 -14.53
N LEU A 134 -10.52 12.41 -14.81
CA LEU A 134 -10.54 13.71 -15.47
C LEU A 134 -10.35 14.84 -14.47
N LYS A 135 -10.12 16.06 -14.97
CA LYS A 135 -9.81 17.23 -14.13
C LYS A 135 -10.96 17.55 -13.17
N ASP A 136 -12.20 17.48 -13.64
CA ASP A 136 -13.41 17.77 -12.86
C ASP A 136 -13.75 16.68 -11.82
N GLU A 137 -13.11 15.51 -11.92
CA GLU A 137 -13.29 14.39 -11.00
C GLU A 137 -12.29 14.38 -9.84
N LEU A 138 -11.32 15.32 -9.84
CA LEU A 138 -10.31 15.46 -8.80
C LEU A 138 -10.34 16.86 -8.17
N PRO A 139 -10.27 16.97 -6.84
CA PRO A 139 -10.07 18.27 -6.19
C PRO A 139 -8.72 18.89 -6.59
N ASP A 140 -8.71 20.19 -6.87
CA ASP A 140 -7.47 20.94 -7.16
C ASP A 140 -6.43 20.80 -6.03
N GLU A 141 -6.90 20.76 -4.78
CA GLU A 141 -6.05 20.51 -3.61
C GLU A 141 -5.28 19.19 -3.71
N LEU A 142 -5.93 18.12 -4.18
CA LEU A 142 -5.32 16.80 -4.33
C LEU A 142 -4.29 16.81 -5.47
N ILE A 143 -4.64 17.45 -6.59
CA ILE A 143 -3.73 17.62 -7.75
C ILE A 143 -2.47 18.35 -7.32
N ASN A 144 -2.61 19.47 -6.62
CA ASN A 144 -1.49 20.30 -6.18
C ASN A 144 -0.67 19.61 -5.07
N LYS A 145 -1.33 18.93 -4.12
CA LYS A 145 -0.67 18.24 -2.99
C LYS A 145 0.29 17.15 -3.46
N PHE A 146 0.00 16.47 -4.57
CA PHE A 146 0.78 15.36 -5.12
C PHE A 146 1.41 15.63 -6.49
N ASP A 147 1.37 16.89 -6.96
CA ASP A 147 1.83 17.30 -8.29
C ASP A 147 1.26 16.40 -9.40
N LEU A 148 -0.01 16.02 -9.34
CA LEU A 148 -0.58 14.99 -10.21
C LEU A 148 -0.52 15.41 -11.68
N VAL A 149 -0.02 14.51 -12.52
CA VAL A 149 -0.08 14.66 -13.98
C VAL A 149 -1.38 14.02 -14.47
N LEU A 150 -2.29 14.86 -14.95
CA LEU A 150 -3.58 14.41 -15.48
C LEU A 150 -3.40 13.56 -16.74
N GLY A 151 -4.36 12.66 -16.96
CA GLY A 151 -4.30 11.69 -18.05
C GLY A 151 -3.53 10.41 -17.71
N LEU A 152 -2.92 10.31 -16.53
CA LEU A 152 -2.47 9.05 -15.93
C LEU A 152 -3.63 8.30 -15.28
N SER A 153 -3.57 6.97 -15.28
CA SER A 153 -4.44 6.13 -14.45
C SER A 153 -4.00 6.16 -12.99
N ILE A 154 -4.89 5.74 -12.08
CA ILE A 154 -4.57 5.65 -10.64
C ILE A 154 -3.29 4.82 -10.42
N ALA A 155 -3.17 3.66 -11.06
CA ALA A 155 -1.98 2.82 -10.92
C ALA A 155 -0.72 3.49 -11.49
N GLU A 156 -0.82 4.21 -12.61
CA GLU A 156 0.31 5.00 -13.13
C GLU A 156 0.69 6.15 -12.19
N MET A 157 -0.27 6.82 -11.55
CA MET A 157 -0.02 7.86 -10.55
C MET A 157 0.72 7.30 -9.33
N GLU A 158 0.35 6.10 -8.85
CA GLU A 158 1.06 5.38 -7.80
C GLU A 158 2.51 5.05 -8.20
N ILE A 159 2.72 4.55 -9.43
CA ILE A 159 4.06 4.26 -9.97
C ILE A 159 4.91 5.54 -10.05
N VAL A 160 4.31 6.64 -10.50
CA VAL A 160 5.01 7.92 -10.63
C VAL A 160 5.47 8.43 -9.27
N GLU A 161 4.60 8.40 -8.26
CA GLU A 161 4.91 8.87 -6.91
C GLU A 161 5.88 7.94 -6.18
N ALA A 162 5.61 6.63 -6.15
CA ALA A 162 6.37 5.67 -5.34
C ALA A 162 7.71 5.27 -5.97
N ALA A 163 7.83 5.34 -7.29
CA ALA A 163 8.97 4.76 -8.00
C ALA A 163 9.67 5.70 -8.98
N TYR A 164 8.94 6.17 -10.01
CA TYR A 164 9.56 6.77 -11.19
C TYR A 164 10.22 8.13 -10.90
N ARG A 165 9.54 9.05 -10.19
CA ARG A 165 10.04 10.41 -9.94
C ARG A 165 11.40 10.46 -9.26
N LYS A 166 11.65 9.52 -8.35
CA LYS A 166 12.81 9.50 -7.47
C LYS A 166 13.80 8.39 -7.82
N GLY A 167 13.54 7.61 -8.88
CA GLY A 167 14.37 6.47 -9.28
C GLY A 167 14.49 5.43 -8.16
N ASN A 168 13.38 5.11 -7.49
CA ASN A 168 13.38 4.29 -6.29
C ASN A 168 13.93 2.87 -6.54
N PRO A 169 15.07 2.50 -5.94
CA PRO A 169 15.68 1.19 -6.13
C PRO A 169 14.93 0.04 -5.41
N ASN A 170 14.02 0.35 -4.48
CA ASN A 170 13.17 -0.62 -3.77
C ASN A 170 11.87 -0.95 -4.51
N SER A 171 11.80 -0.68 -5.81
CA SER A 171 10.63 -0.93 -6.65
C SER A 171 10.76 -2.21 -7.47
N LEU A 172 9.80 -3.11 -7.33
CA LEU A 172 9.64 -4.30 -8.17
C LEU A 172 8.40 -4.14 -9.05
N PHE A 173 8.57 -4.41 -10.34
CA PHE A 173 7.51 -4.36 -11.33
C PHE A 173 7.30 -5.73 -11.95
N MET A 174 6.06 -6.20 -11.96
CA MET A 174 5.67 -7.48 -12.49
C MET A 174 4.61 -7.30 -13.57
N TYR A 175 4.80 -7.99 -14.69
CA TYR A 175 3.86 -7.98 -15.80
C TYR A 175 3.19 -9.33 -15.92
N ARG A 176 1.85 -9.32 -16.05
CA ARG A 176 1.10 -10.53 -16.40
C ARG A 176 1.51 -10.95 -17.80
N ASP A 177 1.84 -12.23 -17.95
CA ASP A 177 2.15 -12.82 -19.25
C ASP A 177 0.94 -12.71 -20.18
N GLU A 178 1.17 -12.35 -21.44
CA GLU A 178 0.10 -12.19 -22.42
C GLU A 178 -0.53 -13.52 -22.80
N SER A 179 0.24 -14.62 -22.76
CA SER A 179 -0.25 -15.98 -23.03
C SER A 179 -1.31 -16.42 -22.03
N PHE A 180 -1.25 -15.95 -20.77
CA PHE A 180 -2.30 -16.19 -19.79
C PHE A 180 -3.63 -15.57 -20.25
N ILE A 181 -3.59 -14.34 -20.75
CA ILE A 181 -4.81 -13.64 -21.20
C ILE A 181 -5.40 -14.34 -22.43
N GLU A 182 -4.55 -14.83 -23.32
CA GLU A 182 -4.94 -15.62 -24.49
C GLU A 182 -5.57 -16.96 -24.11
N SER A 183 -5.14 -17.57 -22.99
CA SER A 183 -5.70 -18.83 -22.48
C SER A 183 -7.11 -18.70 -21.89
N ILE A 184 -7.58 -17.49 -21.57
CA ILE A 184 -8.92 -17.26 -21.03
C ILE A 184 -9.93 -17.31 -22.18
N THR A 185 -10.68 -18.42 -22.27
CA THR A 185 -11.72 -18.64 -23.28
C THR A 185 -13.06 -18.01 -22.92
N ASP A 186 -13.34 -17.78 -21.63
CA ASP A 186 -14.58 -17.14 -21.18
C ASP A 186 -14.47 -15.61 -21.32
N GLU A 187 -15.25 -15.03 -22.24
CA GLU A 187 -15.27 -13.59 -22.49
C GLU A 187 -15.66 -12.75 -21.28
N LYS A 188 -16.51 -13.26 -20.37
CA LYS A 188 -16.93 -12.51 -19.18
C LYS A 188 -15.76 -12.36 -18.21
N ILE A 189 -14.99 -13.44 -18.03
CA ILE A 189 -13.80 -13.44 -17.20
C ILE A 189 -12.71 -12.60 -17.86
N ARG A 190 -12.49 -12.76 -19.16
CA ARG A 190 -11.48 -12.02 -19.93
C ARG A 190 -11.63 -10.50 -19.76
N LYS A 191 -12.87 -9.97 -19.79
CA LYS A 191 -13.17 -8.54 -19.57
C LYS A 191 -12.72 -7.97 -18.22
N GLU A 192 -12.41 -8.82 -17.24
CA GLU A 192 -11.83 -8.36 -15.98
C GLU A 192 -10.32 -8.05 -16.10
N PHE A 193 -9.62 -8.60 -17.09
CA PHE A 193 -8.16 -8.52 -17.29
C PHE A 193 -7.72 -7.59 -18.44
N VAL A 194 -8.65 -7.15 -19.29
CA VAL A 194 -8.37 -6.30 -20.46
C VAL A 194 -9.34 -5.13 -20.55
N ASP A 195 -8.83 -3.96 -20.93
CA ASP A 195 -9.64 -2.78 -21.27
C ASP A 195 -9.92 -2.75 -22.79
N GLU A 196 -10.68 -3.70 -23.33
CA GLU A 196 -10.91 -3.85 -24.80
C GLU A 196 -11.54 -2.62 -25.47
N LEU A 197 -12.29 -1.82 -24.72
CA LEU A 197 -12.94 -0.59 -25.20
C LEU A 197 -12.03 0.65 -25.08
N ASN A 198 -10.82 0.51 -24.54
CA ASN A 198 -9.91 1.62 -24.34
C ASN A 198 -8.87 1.70 -25.50
N PRO A 199 -9.02 2.65 -26.44
CA PRO A 199 -8.14 2.73 -27.61
C PRO A 199 -6.70 3.11 -27.26
N ILE A 200 -6.47 3.75 -26.11
CA ILE A 200 -5.13 4.16 -25.67
C ILE A 200 -4.42 3.08 -24.85
N ALA A 201 -5.09 1.95 -24.55
CA ALA A 201 -4.57 1.01 -23.58
C ALA A 201 -3.25 0.35 -24.00
N ASN A 202 -3.22 -0.18 -25.21
CA ASN A 202 -2.02 -0.81 -25.75
C ASN A 202 -0.83 0.15 -25.79
N LYS A 203 -1.07 1.43 -26.09
CA LYS A 203 -0.01 2.46 -26.17
C LYS A 203 0.56 2.77 -24.78
N LYS A 204 -0.29 2.93 -23.77
CA LYS A 204 0.13 3.15 -22.38
C LYS A 204 0.95 1.98 -21.82
N LEU A 205 0.46 0.76 -22.02
CA LEU A 205 1.16 -0.45 -21.56
C LEU A 205 2.52 -0.61 -22.22
N LYS A 206 2.61 -0.35 -23.53
CA LYS A 206 3.88 -0.38 -24.25
C LYS A 206 4.88 0.59 -23.66
N ILE A 207 4.48 1.86 -23.46
CA ILE A 207 5.36 2.89 -22.88
C ILE A 207 5.74 2.51 -21.45
N LEU A 208 4.79 2.05 -20.63
CA LEU A 208 5.07 1.66 -19.24
C LEU A 208 6.09 0.51 -19.16
N LYS A 209 5.97 -0.51 -20.03
CA LYS A 209 6.93 -1.61 -20.15
C LYS A 209 8.30 -1.11 -20.62
N GLU A 210 8.37 -0.20 -21.59
CA GLU A 210 9.63 0.39 -22.07
C GLU A 210 10.35 1.21 -20.99
N LYS A 211 9.61 1.78 -20.03
CA LYS A 211 10.19 2.60 -18.94
C LYS A 211 10.69 1.79 -17.75
N ILE A 212 10.35 0.50 -17.67
CA ILE A 212 10.48 -0.29 -16.45
C ILE A 212 10.87 -1.73 -16.79
N GLU A 213 12.10 -2.14 -16.46
CA GLU A 213 12.56 -3.53 -16.65
C GLU A 213 13.14 -4.11 -15.35
N ALA A 214 12.60 -5.25 -14.89
CA ALA A 214 13.27 -6.20 -14.00
C ALA A 214 12.56 -7.56 -13.99
N ARG A 215 13.31 -8.65 -13.79
CA ARG A 215 12.80 -10.01 -13.57
C ARG A 215 13.38 -10.57 -12.28
N PHE A 216 12.62 -10.49 -11.18
CA PHE A 216 12.96 -11.13 -9.91
C PHE A 216 11.72 -11.78 -9.30
N SER A 217 11.90 -12.82 -8.48
CA SER A 217 10.83 -13.28 -7.59
C SER A 217 10.61 -12.22 -6.49
N VAL A 218 9.35 -12.01 -6.09
CA VAL A 218 8.96 -10.97 -5.12
C VAL A 218 9.72 -11.12 -3.80
N LEU A 219 9.80 -12.36 -3.30
CA LEU A 219 10.42 -12.68 -2.02
C LEU A 219 11.92 -12.41 -2.04
N GLU A 220 12.64 -12.88 -3.07
CA GLU A 220 14.09 -12.70 -3.16
C GLU A 220 14.47 -11.25 -3.39
N PHE A 221 13.69 -10.53 -4.21
CA PHE A 221 13.88 -9.10 -4.44
C PHE A 221 13.82 -8.32 -3.12
N PHE A 222 12.74 -8.48 -2.35
CA PHE A 222 12.58 -7.74 -1.11
C PHE A 222 13.59 -8.17 -0.05
N LYS A 223 13.92 -9.46 0.08
CA LYS A 223 15.00 -9.90 0.96
C LYS A 223 16.33 -9.22 0.61
N LYS A 224 16.69 -9.18 -0.67
CA LYS A 224 17.93 -8.54 -1.13
C LYS A 224 17.95 -7.04 -0.81
N ARG A 225 16.87 -6.31 -1.14
CA ARG A 225 16.79 -4.87 -0.92
C ARG A 225 16.77 -4.51 0.56
N ILE A 226 16.06 -5.29 1.39
CA ILE A 226 16.06 -5.14 2.84
C ILE A 226 17.46 -5.42 3.42
N ASP A 227 18.18 -6.40 2.91
CA ASP A 227 19.55 -6.70 3.36
C ASP A 227 20.54 -5.58 3.06
N GLU A 228 20.39 -4.92 1.91
CA GLU A 228 21.21 -3.78 1.51
C GLU A 228 20.90 -2.53 2.36
N ASP A 229 19.63 -2.28 2.68
CA ASP A 229 19.21 -1.13 3.49
C ASP A 229 19.41 -1.35 5.00
N TYR A 230 19.31 -2.60 5.47
CA TYR A 230 19.38 -3.03 6.87
C TYR A 230 20.32 -4.23 7.04
N PRO A 231 21.64 -4.06 6.85
CA PRO A 231 22.60 -5.13 7.04
C PRO A 231 22.61 -5.58 8.50
N LEU A 232 22.75 -6.90 8.74
CA LEU A 232 22.88 -7.45 10.08
C LEU A 232 24.15 -6.91 10.72
N ALA A 233 24.02 -6.07 11.74
CA ALA A 233 25.12 -5.76 12.65
C ALA A 233 25.39 -7.01 13.50
N ASN A 234 26.67 -7.33 13.73
CA ASN A 234 27.05 -8.51 14.51
C ASN A 234 26.39 -8.53 15.90
N ASN A 235 25.57 -9.55 16.13
CA ASN A 235 25.22 -10.18 17.42
C ASN A 235 24.69 -9.29 18.57
N GLU A 236 23.40 -8.97 18.54
CA GLU A 236 22.58 -9.02 19.76
C GLU A 236 21.16 -9.50 19.41
N ARG A 237 20.93 -10.81 19.37
CA ARG A 237 19.56 -11.35 19.31
C ARG A 237 18.78 -10.83 20.51
N MET A 238 17.60 -10.29 20.27
CA MET A 238 16.69 -9.89 21.34
C MET A 238 16.26 -11.07 22.22
N ASN A 239 15.94 -10.77 23.48
CA ASN A 239 15.36 -11.76 24.37
C ASN A 239 13.85 -11.94 24.06
N LYS A 240 13.28 -13.05 24.53
CA LYS A 240 11.89 -13.43 24.25
C LYS A 240 10.85 -12.45 24.80
N MET A 241 11.15 -11.76 25.91
CA MET A 241 10.23 -10.79 26.51
C MET A 241 10.11 -9.53 25.64
N ASP A 242 11.23 -9.07 25.09
CA ASP A 242 11.26 -7.97 24.14
C ASP A 242 10.57 -8.38 22.83
N GLU A 243 10.74 -9.62 22.35
CA GLU A 243 10.01 -10.13 21.18
C GLU A 243 8.49 -10.08 21.40
N ASP A 244 8.00 -10.53 22.55
CA ASP A 244 6.57 -10.55 22.88
C ASP A 244 6.00 -9.11 22.97
N LEU A 245 6.68 -8.19 23.66
CA LEU A 245 6.27 -6.78 23.74
C LEU A 245 6.19 -6.11 22.36
N ASN A 246 7.16 -6.40 21.48
CA ASN A 246 7.18 -5.84 20.14
C ASN A 246 6.10 -6.45 19.22
N GLN A 247 5.78 -7.73 19.36
CA GLN A 247 4.62 -8.33 18.69
C GLN A 247 3.31 -7.65 19.11
N HIS A 248 3.18 -7.33 20.40
CA HIS A 248 2.05 -6.55 20.90
C HIS A 248 2.02 -5.15 20.29
N ASP A 249 3.13 -4.42 20.24
CA ASP A 249 3.20 -3.08 19.63
C ASP A 249 2.88 -3.08 18.14
N ALA A 250 3.42 -4.02 17.37
CA ALA A 250 3.15 -4.15 15.94
C ALA A 250 1.67 -4.50 15.67
N PHE A 251 1.13 -5.43 16.46
CA PHE A 251 -0.29 -5.77 16.43
C PHE A 251 -1.15 -4.53 16.71
N MET A 252 -0.77 -3.73 17.72
CA MET A 252 -1.46 -2.50 18.05
C MET A 252 -1.44 -1.48 16.91
N GLN A 253 -0.27 -1.17 16.35
CA GLN A 253 -0.15 -0.18 15.27
C GLN A 253 -0.95 -0.57 14.02
N SER A 254 -0.98 -1.86 13.67
CA SER A 254 -1.71 -2.34 12.49
C SER A 254 -3.24 -2.23 12.64
N ARG A 255 -3.77 -2.48 13.85
CA ARG A 255 -5.22 -2.56 14.10
C ARG A 255 -5.81 -1.26 14.64
N ALA A 256 -5.06 -0.48 15.42
CA ALA A 256 -5.55 0.76 16.03
C ALA A 256 -5.98 1.79 14.97
N ASN A 257 -5.22 1.92 13.88
CA ASN A 257 -5.52 2.87 12.82
C ASN A 257 -6.78 2.53 12.00
N LEU A 258 -7.31 1.30 12.14
CA LEU A 258 -8.48 0.81 11.42
C LEU A 258 -9.78 0.87 12.23
N VAL A 259 -9.71 1.28 13.52
CA VAL A 259 -10.90 1.37 14.38
C VAL A 259 -11.63 2.68 14.11
N LEU A 260 -12.73 2.60 13.37
CA LEU A 260 -13.65 3.71 13.11
C LEU A 260 -14.90 3.58 13.99
N GLY A 261 -15.26 4.64 14.70
CA GLY A 261 -16.40 4.64 15.65
C GLY A 261 -16.09 3.94 16.99
N ARG A 262 -17.13 3.63 17.78
CA ARG A 262 -17.05 2.97 19.12
C ARG A 262 -16.54 3.85 20.29
N GLN A 263 -16.70 5.17 20.17
CA GLN A 263 -16.29 6.13 21.20
C GLN A 263 -16.91 5.85 22.58
N ASP A 264 -18.18 5.42 22.63
CA ASP A 264 -18.83 5.08 23.90
C ASP A 264 -18.21 3.86 24.58
N THR A 265 -17.78 2.85 23.81
CA THR A 265 -17.12 1.66 24.33
C THR A 265 -15.73 2.02 24.85
N LEU A 266 -14.94 2.77 24.07
CA LEU A 266 -13.62 3.24 24.48
C LEU A 266 -13.70 4.10 25.75
N LYS A 267 -14.66 5.03 25.81
CA LYS A 267 -14.90 5.89 26.98
C LYS A 267 -15.23 5.06 28.22
N LYS A 268 -16.10 4.05 28.12
CA LYS A 268 -16.42 3.14 29.24
C LYS A 268 -15.20 2.40 29.77
N ILE A 269 -14.34 1.92 28.87
CA ILE A 269 -13.11 1.22 29.28
C ILE A 269 -12.13 2.20 29.94
N MET A 270 -11.95 3.40 29.38
CA MET A 270 -11.10 4.44 29.97
C MET A 270 -11.57 4.85 31.37
N THR A 271 -12.88 5.10 31.56
CA THR A 271 -13.44 5.40 32.88
C THR A 271 -13.22 4.27 33.88
N TYR A 272 -13.24 3.02 33.43
CA TYR A 272 -12.93 1.88 34.27
C TYR A 272 -11.45 1.84 34.66
N LEU A 273 -10.52 2.08 33.72
CA LEU A 273 -9.08 2.13 33.99
C LEU A 273 -8.68 3.29 34.91
N GLU A 274 -9.39 4.42 34.85
CA GLU A 274 -9.19 5.59 35.71
C GLU A 274 -9.84 5.43 37.10
N SER A 275 -10.72 4.44 37.28
CA SER A 275 -11.39 4.22 38.56
C SER A 275 -10.50 3.43 39.53
N ASP A 276 -10.48 3.83 40.80
CA ASP A 276 -9.70 3.16 41.87
C ASP A 276 -10.36 1.86 42.34
N ARG A 277 -10.70 0.98 41.39
CA ARG A 277 -11.36 -0.31 41.59
C ARG A 277 -10.34 -1.44 41.47
N GLN A 278 -9.42 -1.52 42.41
CA GLN A 278 -8.30 -2.48 42.40
C GLN A 278 -8.70 -3.98 42.44
N SER A 279 -9.99 -4.34 42.44
CA SER A 279 -10.44 -5.73 42.60
C SER A 279 -11.54 -6.23 41.65
N GLN A 280 -11.98 -5.46 40.65
CA GLN A 280 -13.02 -5.91 39.71
C GLN A 280 -12.45 -6.06 38.31
N SER A 281 -12.46 -7.25 37.70
CA SER A 281 -12.08 -7.45 36.30
C SER A 281 -13.17 -6.97 35.34
N MET A 282 -12.80 -6.19 34.32
CA MET A 282 -13.69 -5.86 33.19
C MET A 282 -13.59 -6.92 32.10
N ILE A 283 -14.73 -7.31 31.53
CA ILE A 283 -14.80 -8.27 30.41
C ILE A 283 -15.39 -7.57 29.20
N LEU A 284 -14.68 -7.64 28.07
CA LEU A 284 -15.17 -7.19 26.76
C LEU A 284 -15.77 -8.36 25.98
N VAL A 285 -17.10 -8.40 25.85
CA VAL A 285 -17.83 -9.48 25.19
C VAL A 285 -18.32 -9.03 23.81
N GLY A 286 -18.29 -9.96 22.85
CA GLY A 286 -18.83 -9.78 21.50
C GLY A 286 -18.50 -10.98 20.61
N ASP A 287 -19.18 -11.10 19.47
CA ASP A 287 -19.01 -12.23 18.55
C ASP A 287 -17.59 -12.29 17.94
N SER A 288 -17.20 -13.45 17.40
CA SER A 288 -15.94 -13.56 16.65
C SER A 288 -15.91 -12.54 15.51
N GLY A 289 -14.77 -11.87 15.31
CA GLY A 289 -14.65 -10.80 14.31
C GLY A 289 -15.30 -9.45 14.69
N SER A 290 -15.94 -9.32 15.85
CA SER A 290 -16.59 -8.06 16.28
C SER A 290 -15.63 -6.91 16.61
N GLY A 291 -14.31 -7.09 16.40
CA GLY A 291 -13.29 -6.07 16.60
C GLY A 291 -12.75 -5.92 18.03
N LYS A 292 -13.00 -6.89 18.93
CA LYS A 292 -12.54 -6.84 20.34
C LYS A 292 -11.04 -6.54 20.48
N SER A 293 -10.19 -7.29 19.77
CA SER A 293 -8.74 -7.10 19.82
C SER A 293 -8.31 -5.76 19.21
N SER A 294 -9.03 -5.27 18.20
CA SER A 294 -8.78 -3.95 17.61
C SER A 294 -9.15 -2.81 18.56
N ILE A 295 -10.25 -2.94 19.32
CA ILE A 295 -10.65 -1.97 20.36
C ILE A 295 -9.57 -1.90 21.45
N MET A 296 -9.07 -3.04 21.92
CA MET A 296 -7.99 -3.08 22.91
C MET A 296 -6.70 -2.46 22.37
N ALA A 297 -6.34 -2.76 21.12
CA ALA A 297 -5.20 -2.16 20.44
C ALA A 297 -5.30 -0.62 20.33
N LYS A 298 -6.49 -0.12 19.96
CA LYS A 298 -6.76 1.33 19.86
C LYS A 298 -6.69 2.01 21.21
N LEU A 299 -7.25 1.40 22.25
CA LEU A 299 -7.22 1.93 23.61
C LEU A 299 -5.79 2.11 24.14
N VAL A 300 -4.96 1.07 24.01
CA VAL A 300 -3.57 1.13 24.48
C VAL A 300 -2.76 2.13 23.65
N TYR A 301 -2.99 2.18 22.33
CA TYR A 301 -2.38 3.19 21.47
C TYR A 301 -2.71 4.62 21.95
N ASP A 302 -3.99 4.91 22.21
CA ASP A 302 -4.44 6.24 22.66
C ASP A 302 -3.94 6.58 24.08
N LEU A 303 -3.75 5.58 24.96
CA LEU A 303 -3.14 5.76 26.28
C LEU A 303 -1.64 6.07 26.19
N LEU A 304 -0.90 5.32 25.38
CA LEU A 304 0.53 5.53 25.19
C LEU A 304 0.83 6.88 24.53
N ASP A 305 -0.05 7.38 23.67
CA ASP A 305 0.08 8.70 23.05
C ASP A 305 -0.12 9.84 24.08
N LYS A 306 -1.00 9.65 25.07
CA LYS A 306 -1.24 10.62 26.16
C LYS A 306 -0.11 10.72 27.20
N ILE A 307 0.78 9.72 27.27
CA ILE A 307 1.88 9.65 28.24
C ILE A 307 3.16 10.32 27.69
N LYS A 308 3.21 10.63 26.39
CA LYS A 308 4.32 11.35 25.74
C LYS A 308 4.17 12.86 25.84
#